data_AF-A0A2D4NWQ6-F1
#
_entry.id   AF-A0A2D4NWQ6-F1
#
_cell.length_a   1.000
_cell.length_b   1.000
_cell.length_c   1.000
_cell.angle_alpha   90.00
_cell.angle_beta   90.00
_cell.angle_gamma   90.00
#
_symmetry.space_group_name_H-M   'P 1'
#
loop_
_entity.id
_entity.type
_entity.pdbx_description
1 polymer ?
#
loop_
_entity_poly.entity_id
_entity_poly.type
_entity_poly.pdbx_seq_one_letter_code
_entity_poly.pdbx_strand_id
1 'polypeptide(L)'
;IKMTSLRHNDWLQDGCQLSSNPLMTPDNLGSSGTAIHVKATFNAFNKYKREGFCLQNVDKAPLAKRRKMKKTSTSTETRSSSSESSHSSSSQSYGKTTPTK
;
A
#
# COMPACT_ATOMS: atom_id res chain seq x y z
N ILE A 1 -5.59 13.44 6.25
CA ILE A 1 -6.52 14.48 6.77
C ILE A 1 -5.77 15.28 7.81
N LYS A 2 -5.77 16.62 7.70
CA LYS A 2 -5.15 17.52 8.68
C LYS A 2 -6.26 18.10 9.57
N MET A 3 -5.90 18.53 10.77
CA MET A 3 -6.86 19.13 11.72
C MET A 3 -7.57 20.36 11.16
N THR A 4 -6.89 21.16 10.33
CA THR A 4 -7.47 22.34 9.69
C THR A 4 -8.64 22.00 8.78
N SER A 5 -8.58 20.88 8.05
CA SER A 5 -9.68 20.43 7.20
C SER A 5 -10.81 19.80 8.01
N LEU A 6 -10.49 19.10 9.11
CA LEU A 6 -11.49 18.44 9.95
C LEU A 6 -12.47 19.45 10.59
N ARG A 7 -11.97 20.64 10.95
CA ARG A 7 -12.77 21.72 11.56
C ARG A 7 -13.89 22.26 10.66
N HIS A 8 -13.78 22.08 9.35
CA HIS A 8 -14.75 22.58 8.36
C HIS A 8 -15.59 21.44 7.78
N ASN A 9 -15.61 20.27 8.42
CA ASN A 9 -16.43 19.16 7.96
C ASN A 9 -17.90 19.41 8.29
N ASP A 10 -18.78 19.32 7.30
CA ASP A 10 -20.22 19.61 7.43
C ASP A 10 -20.91 18.77 8.52
N TRP A 11 -20.48 17.52 8.71
CA TRP A 11 -21.06 16.64 9.74
C TRP A 11 -20.76 17.11 11.17
N LEU A 12 -19.74 17.94 11.33
CA LEU A 12 -19.29 18.50 12.61
C LEU A 12 -19.67 19.98 12.78
N GLN A 13 -20.30 20.62 11.78
CA GLN A 13 -20.71 22.02 11.88
C GLN A 13 -21.97 22.16 12.73
N ASP A 14 -22.02 23.25 13.50
CA ASP A 14 -23.24 23.64 14.21
C ASP A 14 -24.38 23.91 13.21
N GLY A 15 -25.57 23.41 13.52
CA GLY A 15 -26.75 23.57 12.65
C GLY A 15 -26.85 22.55 11.51
N CYS A 16 -25.92 21.61 11.39
CA CYS A 16 -26.06 20.49 10.47
C CYS A 16 -27.25 19.60 10.88
N GLN A 17 -28.22 19.41 9.98
CA GLN A 17 -29.35 18.52 10.22
C GLN A 17 -28.89 17.06 10.09
N LEU A 18 -28.64 16.42 11.22
CA LEU A 18 -28.26 15.02 11.30
C LEU A 18 -29.48 14.12 11.49
N SER A 19 -29.33 12.84 11.17
CA SER A 19 -30.37 11.84 11.42
C SER A 19 -30.62 11.67 12.93
N SER A 20 -31.90 11.63 13.30
CA SER A 20 -32.33 11.29 14.66
C SER A 20 -32.61 9.79 14.85
N ASN A 21 -32.26 8.95 13.87
CA ASN A 21 -32.51 7.52 13.94
C ASN A 21 -31.65 6.89 15.05
N PRO A 22 -32.22 5.98 15.87
CA PRO A 22 -31.47 5.31 16.90
C PRO A 22 -30.37 4.44 16.28
N LEU A 23 -29.15 4.59 16.81
CA LEU A 23 -28.02 3.75 16.43
C LEU A 23 -28.08 2.43 17.19
N MET A 24 -27.63 1.34 16.57
CA MET A 24 -27.54 0.01 17.22
C MET A 24 -26.34 -0.13 18.16
N THR A 25 -25.50 0.91 18.28
CA THR A 25 -24.31 0.88 19.14
C THR A 25 -24.64 0.50 20.58
N PRO A 26 -25.66 1.07 21.26
CA PRO A 26 -26.04 0.67 22.61
C PRO A 26 -26.37 -0.83 22.72
N ASP A 27 -27.16 -1.36 21.79
CA ASP A 27 -27.56 -2.78 21.78
C ASP A 27 -26.36 -3.71 21.55
N ASN A 28 -25.50 -3.38 20.58
CA ASN A 28 -24.30 -4.15 20.27
C ASN A 28 -23.28 -4.17 21.42
N LEU A 29 -23.14 -3.05 22.14
CA LEU A 29 -22.27 -2.93 23.30
C LEU A 29 -22.81 -3.68 24.52
N GLY A 30 -24.13 -3.69 24.72
CA GLY A 30 -24.78 -4.38 25.82
C GLY A 30 -24.83 -5.90 25.65
N SER A 31 -25.00 -6.39 24.42
CA SER A 31 -25.09 -7.83 24.11
C SER A 31 -23.71 -8.49 23.97
N SER A 32 -22.75 -7.80 23.33
CA SER A 32 -21.40 -8.33 23.13
C SER A 32 -20.54 -8.01 24.34
N GLY A 33 -20.66 -8.81 25.39
CA GLY A 33 -19.85 -8.70 26.59
C GLY A 33 -18.37 -8.53 26.26
N THR A 34 -17.86 -7.30 26.34
CA THR A 34 -16.44 -6.91 26.32
C THR A 34 -15.60 -7.13 25.06
N ALA A 35 -16.11 -7.65 23.95
CA ALA A 35 -15.29 -7.98 22.77
C ALA A 35 -15.21 -6.88 21.69
N ILE A 36 -15.08 -5.60 22.08
CA ILE A 36 -14.75 -4.56 21.10
C ILE A 36 -13.23 -4.53 20.95
N HIS A 37 -12.72 -5.00 19.81
CA HIS A 37 -11.29 -5.16 19.56
C HIS A 37 -10.52 -3.84 19.33
N VAL A 38 -10.94 -2.74 19.96
CA VAL A 38 -10.28 -1.43 19.89
C VAL A 38 -8.81 -1.54 20.28
N LYS A 39 -8.51 -2.27 21.36
CA LYS A 39 -7.14 -2.50 21.83
C LYS A 39 -6.25 -3.16 20.78
N ALA A 40 -6.76 -4.18 20.08
CA ALA A 40 -6.02 -4.86 19.03
C ALA A 40 -5.75 -3.92 17.84
N THR A 41 -6.74 -3.10 17.46
CA THR A 41 -6.59 -2.10 16.40
C THR A 41 -5.53 -1.05 16.74
N PHE A 42 -5.57 -0.47 17.94
CA PHE A 42 -4.55 0.49 18.37
C PHE A 42 -3.15 -0.14 18.42
N ASN A 43 -3.04 -1.39 18.90
CA ASN A 43 -1.77 -2.10 18.90
C ASN A 43 -1.21 -2.28 17.48
N ALA A 44 -2.04 -2.69 16.52
CA ALA A 44 -1.64 -2.84 15.13
C ALA A 44 -1.22 -1.50 14.51
N PHE A 45 -1.98 -0.43 14.74
CA PHE A 45 -1.63 0.92 14.26
C PHE A 45 -0.30 1.42 14.83
N ASN A 46 -0.09 1.26 16.14
CA ASN A 46 1.15 1.67 16.79
C ASN A 46 2.35 0.84 16.32
N LYS A 47 2.16 -0.46 16.10
CA LYS A 47 3.17 -1.33 15.52
C LYS A 47 3.59 -0.82 14.13
N TYR A 48 2.62 -0.55 13.25
CA TYR A 48 2.88 0.03 11.94
C TYR A 48 3.60 1.38 12.02
N LYS A 49 3.18 2.28 12.92
CA LYS A 49 3.82 3.58 13.08
C LYS A 49 5.28 3.48 13.53
N ARG A 50 5.61 2.49 14.37
CA ARG A 50 6.97 2.28 14.89
C ARG A 50 7.86 1.53 13.90
N GLU A 51 7.36 0.44 13.33
CA GLU A 51 8.13 -0.52 12.53
C GLU A 51 8.04 -0.24 11.03
N GLY A 52 7.09 0.59 10.60
CA GLY A 52 6.76 0.78 9.20
C GLY A 52 6.03 -0.44 8.61
N PHE A 53 5.96 -0.48 7.28
CA PHE A 53 5.52 -1.67 6.55
C PHE A 53 6.75 -2.34 5.92
N CYS A 54 7.15 -3.48 6.46
CA CYS A 54 8.19 -4.31 5.86
C CYS A 54 7.57 -5.63 5.42
N LEU A 55 7.75 -5.95 4.14
CA LEU A 55 7.50 -7.32 3.68
C LEU A 55 8.53 -8.23 4.34
N GLN A 56 8.09 -9.40 4.78
CA GLN A 56 9.04 -10.39 5.30
C GLN A 56 10.04 -10.78 4.23
N ASN A 57 11.30 -10.99 4.63
CA ASN A 57 12.30 -11.53 3.72
C ASN A 57 11.84 -12.92 3.25
N VAL A 58 11.75 -13.11 1.93
CA VAL A 58 11.24 -14.34 1.31
C VAL A 58 12.35 -15.29 0.84
N ASP A 59 13.62 -14.98 1.06
CA ASP A 59 14.74 -15.80 0.57
C ASP A 59 14.72 -17.22 1.13
N LYS A 60 14.18 -17.36 2.36
CA LYS A 60 14.01 -18.66 3.01
C LYS A 60 12.73 -19.39 2.57
N ALA A 61 11.79 -18.73 1.89
CA ALA A 61 10.54 -19.33 1.48
C ALA A 61 10.77 -20.45 0.44
N PRO A 62 10.09 -21.61 0.55
CA PRO A 62 10.30 -22.75 -0.35
C PRO A 62 10.18 -22.39 -1.84
N LEU A 63 9.22 -21.53 -2.18
CA LEU A 63 9.00 -21.09 -3.56
C LEU A 63 10.14 -20.19 -4.08
N ALA A 64 10.65 -19.27 -3.26
CA ALA A 64 11.76 -18.40 -3.65
C ALA A 64 13.03 -19.21 -3.92
N LYS A 65 13.32 -20.21 -3.06
CA LYS A 65 14.43 -21.17 -3.26
C LYS A 65 14.28 -21.92 -4.59
N ARG A 66 13.10 -22.47 -4.87
CA ARG A 66 12.82 -23.19 -6.12
C ARG A 66 13.01 -22.29 -7.35
N ARG A 67 12.52 -21.05 -7.29
CA ARG A 67 12.69 -20.06 -8.37
C ARG A 67 14.17 -19.72 -8.60
N LYS A 68 14.97 -19.56 -7.54
CA LYS A 68 16.41 -19.30 -7.64
C LYS A 68 17.14 -20.46 -8.33
N MET A 69 16.90 -21.70 -7.92
CA MET A 69 17.49 -22.90 -8.55
C MET A 69 17.13 -23.02 -10.03
N LYS A 70 15.84 -22.83 -10.37
CA LYS A 70 15.40 -22.90 -11.78
C LYS A 70 16.14 -21.91 -12.67
N LYS A 71 16.39 -20.69 -12.19
CA LYS A 71 17.12 -19.65 -12.97
C LYS A 71 18.59 -20.01 -13.19
N THR A 72 19.23 -20.70 -12.24
CA THR A 72 20.63 -21.13 -12.37
C THR A 72 20.79 -22.41 -13.18
N SER A 73 19.76 -23.26 -13.23
CA SER A 73 19.79 -24.54 -13.95
C SER A 73 19.60 -24.42 -15.47
N THR A 74 19.40 -23.22 -16.01
CA THR A 74 19.38 -22.94 -17.45
C THR A 74 20.49 -21.96 -17.84
N SER A 75 21.66 -22.07 -17.21
CA SER A 75 22.92 -21.63 -17.83
C SER A 75 23.46 -22.78 -18.67
N THR A 76 23.01 -22.88 -19.92
CA THR A 76 23.91 -23.41 -20.95
C THR A 76 25.04 -22.41 -21.03
N GLU A 77 26.23 -22.81 -20.59
CA GLU A 77 27.48 -22.16 -20.94
C GLU A 77 27.49 -21.93 -22.46
N THR A 78 27.21 -20.71 -22.88
CA THR A 78 27.83 -20.12 -24.06
C THR A 78 27.81 -18.61 -23.89
N ARG A 79 29.03 -18.06 -23.81
CA ARG A 79 29.41 -16.65 -24.01
C ARG A 79 29.51 -15.79 -22.74
N SER A 80 30.63 -15.99 -22.06
CA SER A 80 31.68 -15.02 -21.73
C SER A 80 31.31 -13.53 -21.60
N SER A 81 31.80 -12.95 -20.50
CA SER A 81 32.15 -11.56 -20.22
C SER A 81 31.91 -10.53 -21.33
N SER A 82 31.16 -9.46 -21.02
CA SER A 82 31.34 -8.15 -21.65
C SER A 82 30.86 -7.05 -20.71
N SER A 83 31.68 -6.00 -20.67
CA SER A 83 31.75 -4.85 -19.78
C SER A 83 30.45 -4.07 -19.60
N GLU A 84 30.36 -3.35 -18.48
CA GLU A 84 29.53 -2.15 -18.33
C GLU A 84 29.69 -1.27 -19.57
N SER A 85 28.68 -1.21 -20.45
CA SER A 85 28.65 -0.24 -21.54
C SER A 85 27.86 0.99 -21.09
N SER A 86 28.61 2.05 -20.83
CA SER A 86 28.10 3.41 -20.92
C SER A 86 27.73 3.73 -22.37
N HIS A 87 26.75 4.63 -22.54
CA HIS A 87 26.25 5.21 -23.81
C HIS A 87 25.29 4.28 -24.59
N SER A 88 24.00 4.61 -24.71
CA SER A 88 23.58 5.65 -25.68
C SER A 88 22.21 6.24 -25.35
N SER A 89 22.16 7.56 -25.40
CA SER A 89 20.98 8.40 -25.44
C SER A 89 20.14 8.07 -26.68
N SER A 90 18.90 7.61 -26.52
CA SER A 90 17.94 7.61 -27.63
C SER A 90 17.18 8.94 -27.63
N SER A 91 17.72 9.89 -28.37
CA SER A 91 16.96 11.04 -28.86
C SER A 91 16.04 10.53 -29.97
N GLN A 92 14.77 10.29 -29.67
CA GLN A 92 13.75 10.09 -30.69
C GLN A 92 12.98 11.40 -30.89
N SER A 93 13.53 12.24 -31.75
CA SER A 93 12.80 13.31 -32.42
C SER A 93 12.04 12.73 -33.61
N TYR A 94 10.75 12.47 -33.42
CA TYR A 94 9.76 12.53 -34.48
C TYR A 94 8.66 13.43 -33.93
N GLY A 95 8.42 14.58 -34.53
CA GLY A 95 7.64 14.62 -35.76
C GLY A 95 6.30 15.25 -35.39
N LYS A 96 6.30 16.58 -35.43
CA LYS A 96 5.19 17.49 -35.22
C LYS A 96 4.00 17.10 -36.12
N THR A 97 2.86 16.75 -35.55
CA THR A 97 1.56 16.91 -36.23
C THR A 97 0.53 17.47 -35.24
N THR A 98 0.02 18.63 -35.62
CA THR A 98 -0.99 19.46 -34.97
C THR A 98 -2.37 18.79 -34.92
N PRO A 99 -3.19 19.05 -33.88
CA PRO A 99 -4.61 18.73 -33.91
C PRO A 99 -5.36 19.77 -34.75
N THR A 100 -6.02 19.34 -35.82
CA THR A 100 -7.04 20.14 -36.52
C THR A 100 -8.41 19.85 -35.94
N LYS A 101 -9.00 20.92 -35.40
CA LYS A 101 -10.41 21.27 -35.14
C LYS A 101 -11.45 20.16 -35.13
#